data_AF-A0A931MMR4-F1
#
_entry.id   AF-A0A931MMR4-F1
#
_cell.length_a   1.000
_cell.length_b   1.000
_cell.length_c   1.000
_cell.angle_alpha   90.00
_cell.angle_beta   90.00
_cell.angle_gamma   90.00
#
_symmetry.space_group_name_H-M   'P 1'
#
loop_
_entity.id
_entity.type
_entity.pdbx_description
1 polymer ?
#
loop_
_entity_poly.entity_id
_entity_poly.type
_entity_poly.pdbx_seq_one_letter_code
_entity_poly.pdbx_strand_id
1 'polypeptide(L)' 'MRGDPDERSFSVIYLRQGRVIALDCVNMVKDYVQGRKLVEAGAKPDREALADKDVPLKSLL' A
#
# COMPACT_ATOMS: atom_id res chain seq x y z
N MET A 1 -2.34 3.69 -7.14
CA MET A 1 -3.63 3.35 -6.49
C MET A 1 -3.82 1.87 -6.68
N ARG A 2 -4.23 1.16 -5.64
CA ARG A 2 -4.31 -0.30 -5.65
C ARG A 2 -5.75 -0.73 -5.39
N GLY A 3 -6.37 -1.45 -6.32
CA GLY A 3 -7.80 -1.79 -6.26
C GLY A 3 -8.67 -0.84 -7.10
N ASP A 4 -9.98 -0.85 -6.85
CA ASP A 4 -10.97 -0.16 -7.68
C ASP A 4 -11.82 0.82 -6.83
N PRO A 5 -11.78 2.13 -7.12
CA PRO A 5 -12.65 3.10 -6.46
C PRO A 5 -14.14 2.90 -6.73
N ASP A 6 -14.53 2.35 -7.87
CA ASP A 6 -15.94 2.11 -8.21
C ASP A 6 -16.54 1.00 -7.33
N GLU A 7 -15.72 0.00 -6.98
CA GLU A 7 -16.07 -1.05 -6.01
C GLU A 7 -15.99 -0.58 -4.54
N ARG A 8 -15.54 0.67 -4.31
CA ARG A 8 -15.23 1.21 -2.97
C ARG A 8 -14.28 0.29 -2.19
N SER A 9 -13.39 -0.40 -2.89
CA SER A 9 -12.44 -1.36 -2.32
C SER A 9 -11.07 -1.09 -2.90
N PHE A 10 -10.33 -0.19 -2.25
CA PHE A 10 -9.06 0.29 -2.75
C PHE A 10 -8.16 0.78 -1.62
N SER A 11 -6.87 0.86 -1.93
CA SER A 11 -5.81 1.38 -1.07
C SER A 11 -5.05 2.49 -1.80
N VAL A 12 -4.84 3.60 -1.10
CA VAL A 12 -3.99 4.72 -1.52
C VAL A 12 -2.73 4.70 -0.67
N ILE A 13 -1.57 4.72 -1.32
CA ILE A 13 -0.27 4.65 -0.65
C ILE A 13 0.47 5.96 -0.91
N TYR A 14 0.81 6.67 0.16
CA TYR A 14 1.50 7.95 0.07
C TYR A 14 3.00 7.75 0.21
N LEU A 15 3.74 8.27 -0.76
CA LEU A 15 5.18 8.21 -0.82
C LEU A 15 5.78 9.59 -0.63
N ARG A 16 6.85 9.68 0.16
CA ARG A 16 7.69 10.87 0.28
C ARG A 16 9.14 10.45 0.09
N GLN A 17 9.79 10.98 -0.95
CA GLN A 17 11.18 10.60 -1.30
C GLN A 17 11.35 9.07 -1.48
N GLY A 18 10.37 8.42 -2.10
CA GLY A 18 10.34 6.97 -2.31
C GLY A 18 10.01 6.14 -1.05
N ARG A 19 9.85 6.76 0.12
CA ARG A 19 9.48 6.09 1.37
C ARG A 19 7.97 6.12 1.59
N VAL A 20 7.40 5.00 2.03
CA VAL A 20 5.99 4.93 2.43
C VAL A 20 5.80 5.73 3.73
N ILE A 21 4.91 6.73 3.70
CA ILE A 21 4.63 7.61 4.86
C ILE A 21 3.22 7.45 5.43
N ALA A 22 2.26 7.02 4.62
CA ALA A 22 0.88 6.81 5.03
C ALA A 22 0.20 5.86 4.03
N LEU A 23 -0.88 5.21 4.47
CA LEU A 23 -1.79 4.51 3.57
C LEU A 23 -3.24 4.70 4.02
N ASP A 24 -4.13 4.96 3.06
CA ASP A 24 -5.58 4.96 3.26
C ASP A 24 -6.14 3.69 2.64
N CYS A 25 -6.80 2.86 3.43
CA CYS A 25 -7.37 1.59 2.99
C CYS A 25 -8.89 1.65 3.14
N VAL A 26 -9.62 1.63 2.02
CA VAL A 26 -11.08 1.60 1.97
C VAL A 26 -11.50 0.16 1.70
N ASN A 27 -12.19 -0.48 2.65
CA ASN A 27 -12.62 -1.89 2.59
C ASN A 27 -11.51 -2.94 2.35
N MET A 28 -10.23 -2.56 2.49
CA MET A 28 -9.05 -3.40 2.24
C MET A 28 -8.25 -3.65 3.53
N VAL A 29 -8.82 -4.40 4.47
CA VAL A 29 -8.19 -4.68 5.79
C VAL A 29 -6.83 -5.37 5.66
N LYS A 30 -6.67 -6.27 4.67
CA LYS A 30 -5.41 -6.98 4.43
C LYS A 30 -4.27 -6.01 4.09
N ASP A 31 -4.55 -5.02 3.25
CA ASP A 31 -3.58 -4.00 2.86
C ASP A 31 -3.23 -3.11 4.06
N TYR A 32 -4.20 -2.76 4.90
CA TYR A 32 -3.93 -2.01 6.13
C TYR A 32 -2.95 -2.74 7.06
N VAL A 33 -3.21 -4.03 7.34
CA VAL A 33 -2.37 -4.84 8.26
C VAL A 33 -0.95 -5.00 7.71
N GLN A 34 -0.80 -5.24 6.41
CA GLN A 34 0.52 -5.43 5.79
C GLN A 34 1.23 -4.09 5.56
N GLY A 35 0.50 -3.08 5.09
CA GLY A 35 0.99 -1.75 4.76
C GLY A 35 1.45 -0.96 5.98
N ARG A 36 0.82 -1.14 7.15
CA ARG A 36 1.29 -0.51 8.40
C ARG A 36 2.75 -0.81 8.67
N LYS A 37 3.21 -2.04 8.40
CA LYS A 37 4.62 -2.43 8.56
C LYS A 37 5.54 -1.69 7.60
N LEU A 38 5.11 -1.40 6.37
CA LEU A 38 5.89 -0.62 5.40
C LEU A 38 6.09 0.83 5.88
N VAL A 39 5.06 1.43 6.48
CA VAL A 39 5.15 2.78 7.07
C VAL A 39 6.07 2.78 8.29
N GLU A 40 5.87 1.83 9.22
CA GLU A 40 6.69 1.67 10.42
C GLU A 40 8.17 1.45 10.06
N ALA A 41 8.46 0.55 9.11
CA ALA A 41 9.80 0.27 8.64
C ALA A 41 10.40 1.41 7.80
N GLY A 42 9.55 2.30 7.27
CA GLY A 42 10.01 3.31 6.34
C GLY A 42 10.53 2.75 5.03
N ALA A 43 9.92 1.66 4.58
CA ALA A 43 10.36 0.94 3.40
C ALA A 43 10.32 1.84 2.16
N LYS A 44 11.23 1.56 1.23
CA LYS A 44 11.30 2.20 -0.09
C LYS A 44 11.05 1.18 -1.21
N PRO A 45 9.87 0.54 -1.24
CA PRO A 45 9.53 -0.43 -2.27
C PRO A 45 9.33 0.23 -3.62
N ASP A 46 9.36 -0.60 -4.66
CA ASP A 46 9.05 -0.16 -6.02
C ASP A 46 7.60 0.34 -6.13
N ARG A 47 7.41 1.46 -6.84
CA ARG A 47 6.10 2.11 -6.97
C ARG A 47 5.12 1.29 -7.81
N GLU A 48 5.60 0.58 -8.81
CA GLU A 48 4.76 -0.26 -9.67
C GLU A 48 4.25 -1.46 -8.88
N ALA A 49 5.14 -2.09 -8.10
CA ALA A 49 4.77 -3.18 -7.22
C ALA A 49 3.78 -2.77 -6.10
N LEU A 50 3.87 -1.53 -5.60
CA LEU A 50 2.91 -0.96 -4.65
C LEU A 50 1.51 -0.75 -5.25
N ALA A 51 1.42 -0.47 -6.55
CA ALA A 51 0.16 -0.21 -7.23
C ALA A 51 -0.55 -1.51 -7.66
N ASP A 52 0.22 -2.56 -7.92
CA ASP A 52 -0.30 -3.90 -8.20
C ASP A 52 -1.07 -4.42 -6.96
N LYS A 53 -2.29 -4.94 -7.16
CA LYS A 53 -3.15 -5.51 -6.09
C LYS A 53 -2.84 -6.98 -5.79
N ASP A 54 -2.20 -7.68 -6.70
CA ASP A 54 -1.91 -9.12 -6.60
C ASP A 54 -0.60 -9.36 -5.83
N VAL A 55 0.28 -8.37 -5.75
CA VAL A 55 1.53 -8.41 -4.96
C VAL A 55 1.26 -8.17 -3.47
N PRO A 56 1.59 -9.08 -2.55
CA PRO A 56 1.41 -8.83 -1.12
C PRO A 56 2.29 -7.67 -0.63
N LEU A 57 1.74 -6.66 0.05
CA LEU A 57 2.52 -5.54 0.59
C LEU A 57 3.63 -6.01 1.56
N LYS A 58 3.42 -7.13 2.25
CA LYS A 58 4.44 -7.71 3.14
C LYS A 58 5.69 -8.21 2.39
N SER A 59 5.58 -8.61 1.12
CA SER A 59 6.75 -9.05 0.34
C SER A 59 7.58 -7.89 -0.21
N LEU A 60 7.11 -6.66 -0.04
CA LEU A 60 7.79 -5.43 -0.48
C LEU A 60 8.52 -4.73 0.67
N LEU A 61 8.61 -5.38 1.83
CA LEU A 61 9.31 -4.88 3.01
C LEU A 61 10.81 -5.19 2.95
#